data_AF-A0A3D1R2J3-F1
#
_entry.id   AF-A0A3D1R2J3-F1
#
_cell.length_a   1.000
_cell.length_b   1.000
_cell.length_c   1.000
_cell.angle_alpha   90.00
_cell.angle_beta   90.00
_cell.angle_gamma   90.00
#
_symmetry.space_group_name_H-M   'P 1'
#
loop_
_entity.id
_entity.type
_entity.pdbx_description
1 polymer ?
#
loop_
_entity_poly.entity_id
_entity_poly.type
_entity_poly.pdbx_seq_one_letter_code
_entity_poly.pdbx_strand_id
1 'polypeptide(L)'
;LLSKLPASLSAPVAVVQHIPASFVGALAGRIAQATSRKVRVAERALPLDEGTISFCSGGRDLAVHRFRDGLTLLPRNPEPGAPHVPSVDALFRSAAEVCGS
;
A
#
# COMPACT_ATOMS: atom_id res chain seq x y z
N LEU A 1 11.09 8.31 -7.59
CA LEU A 1 11.41 6.93 -7.19
C LEU A 1 10.63 5.92 -8.02
N LEU A 2 9.30 5.90 -7.92
CA LEU A 2 8.45 4.89 -8.56
C LEU A 2 8.56 4.82 -10.10
N SER A 3 8.76 5.96 -10.78
CA SER A 3 8.96 6.00 -12.24
C SER A 3 10.28 5.39 -12.72
N LYS A 4 11.23 5.18 -11.80
CA LYS A 4 12.51 4.52 -12.10
C LYS A 4 12.46 3.00 -11.89
N LEU A 5 11.34 2.46 -11.40
CA LEU A 5 11.20 1.02 -11.21
C LEU A 5 11.11 0.32 -12.57
N PRO A 6 11.86 -0.77 -12.79
CA PRO A 6 11.85 -1.48 -14.07
C PRO A 6 10.48 -2.10 -14.32
N ALA A 7 9.99 -2.03 -15.56
CA ALA A 7 8.69 -2.60 -15.95
C ALA A 7 8.58 -4.11 -15.63
N SER A 8 9.71 -4.81 -15.60
CA SER A 8 9.84 -6.23 -15.24
C SER A 8 9.83 -6.52 -13.73
N LEU A 9 9.55 -5.54 -12.87
CA LEU A 9 9.46 -5.77 -11.42
C LEU A 9 8.28 -6.71 -11.11
N SER A 10 8.57 -8.00 -10.92
CA SER A 10 7.64 -9.05 -10.48
C SER A 10 7.40 -9.03 -8.97
N ALA A 11 7.30 -7.84 -8.38
CA ALA A 11 6.98 -7.65 -6.98
C ALA A 11 5.83 -6.65 -6.84
N PRO A 12 4.87 -6.92 -5.94
CA PRO A 12 3.85 -5.93 -5.61
C PRO A 12 4.46 -4.77 -4.83
N VAL A 13 3.88 -3.57 -4.97
CA VAL A 13 4.35 -2.37 -4.27
C VAL A 13 3.24 -1.82 -3.38
N ALA A 14 3.46 -1.74 -2.07
CA ALA A 14 2.58 -1.06 -1.13
C ALA A 14 3.24 0.24 -0.65
N VAL A 15 2.46 1.31 -0.58
CA VAL A 15 2.93 2.66 -0.22
C VAL A 15 2.06 3.23 0.89
N VAL A 16 2.71 3.63 1.98
CA VAL A 16 2.13 4.47 3.02
C VAL A 16 2.72 5.87 2.86
N GLN A 17 1.84 6.86 2.73
CA GLN A 17 2.23 8.25 2.63
C GLN A 17 1.39 9.05 3.62
N HIS A 18 2.06 9.77 4.53
CA HIS A 18 1.39 10.63 5.49
C HIS A 18 0.95 11.94 4.82
N ILE A 19 -0.25 11.92 4.26
CA ILE A 19 -0.95 13.04 3.62
C ILE A 19 -2.43 12.99 4.00
N PRO A 20 -3.18 14.10 3.92
CA PRO A 20 -4.61 14.05 4.18
C PRO A 20 -5.31 13.14 3.17
N ALA A 21 -6.32 12.39 3.64
CA ALA A 21 -7.03 11.39 2.84
C ALA A 21 -7.56 11.94 1.50
N SER A 22 -8.02 13.19 1.50
CA SER A 22 -8.51 13.90 0.30
C SER A 22 -7.46 14.04 -0.81
N PHE A 23 -6.16 13.95 -0.51
CA PHE A 23 -5.08 14.07 -1.50
C PHE A 23 -4.60 12.72 -2.05
N VAL A 24 -4.96 11.60 -1.43
CA VAL A 24 -4.47 10.27 -1.82
C VAL A 24 -4.87 9.93 -3.26
N GLY A 25 -6.13 10.20 -3.64
CA GLY A 25 -6.59 9.95 -5.01
C GLY A 25 -5.82 10.77 -6.05
N ALA A 26 -5.56 12.05 -5.77
CA ALA A 26 -4.79 12.91 -6.66
C ALA A 26 -3.33 12.45 -6.79
N LEU A 27 -2.71 12.00 -5.69
CA LEU A 27 -1.36 11.42 -5.72
C LEU A 27 -1.33 10.12 -6.53
N ALA A 28 -2.29 9.22 -6.30
CA ALA A 28 -2.42 7.95 -7.00
C ALA A 28 -2.55 8.17 -8.53
N GLY A 29 -3.38 9.14 -8.96
CA GLY A 29 -3.54 9.50 -10.37
C GLY A 29 -2.24 10.01 -11.01
N ARG A 30 -1.50 10.89 -10.31
CA ARG A 30 -0.19 11.38 -10.78
C ARG A 30 0.83 10.26 -10.92
N ILE A 31 0.83 9.31 -9.99
CA ILE A 31 1.76 8.16 -10.03
C ILE A 31 1.37 7.22 -11.16
N ALA A 32 0.08 6.96 -11.39
CA ALA A 32 -0.37 6.15 -12.52
C ALA A 32 0.11 6.77 -13.84
N GLN A 33 -0.05 8.08 -14.02
CA GLN A 33 0.42 8.79 -15.22
C GLN A 33 1.95 8.76 -15.36
N ALA A 34 2.69 8.99 -14.29
CA ALA A 34 4.15 9.08 -14.33
C ALA A 34 4.86 7.73 -14.46
N THR A 35 4.17 6.62 -14.18
CA THR A 35 4.75 5.26 -14.18
C THR A 35 4.15 4.35 -15.23
N SER A 36 3.00 4.70 -15.81
CA SER A 36 2.17 3.83 -16.67
C SER A 36 1.80 2.50 -16.01
N ARG A 37 1.77 2.45 -14.67
CA ARG A 37 1.41 1.25 -13.89
C ARG A 37 0.00 1.34 -13.34
N LYS A 38 -0.57 0.18 -13.01
CA LYS A 38 -1.81 0.09 -12.26
C LYS A 38 -1.58 0.65 -10.85
N VAL A 39 -2.39 1.63 -10.46
CA VAL A 39 -2.37 2.19 -9.10
C VAL A 39 -3.73 1.96 -8.45
N ARG A 40 -3.73 1.51 -7.20
CA ARG A 40 -4.95 1.28 -6.42
C ARG A 40 -4.90 2.01 -5.08
N VAL A 41 -6.05 2.47 -4.60
CA VAL A 41 -6.21 3.01 -3.25
C VAL A 41 -7.04 2.01 -2.45
N ALA A 42 -6.49 1.56 -1.33
CA ALA A 42 -7.08 0.54 -0.47
C ALA A 42 -8.09 1.15 0.50
N GLU A 43 -9.36 1.06 0.12
CA GLU A 43 -10.49 1.35 1.01
C GLU A 43 -11.10 0.09 1.64
N ARG A 44 -10.78 -1.07 1.07
CA ARG A 44 -11.19 -2.41 1.51
C ARG A 44 -10.03 -3.38 1.26
N ALA A 45 -10.19 -4.62 1.72
CA ALA A 45 -9.27 -5.69 1.39
C ALA A 45 -9.09 -5.80 -0.13
N LEU A 46 -7.84 -5.81 -0.60
CA LEU A 46 -7.55 -5.97 -2.02
C LEU A 46 -6.32 -6.84 -2.25
N PRO A 47 -6.33 -7.66 -3.32
CA PRO A 47 -5.16 -8.43 -3.72
C PRO A 47 -3.95 -7.54 -3.90
N LEU A 48 -2.82 -8.00 -3.37
CA LEU A 48 -1.52 -7.35 -3.52
C LEU A 48 -0.81 -7.97 -4.72
N ASP A 49 -1.22 -7.52 -5.91
CA ASP A 49 -0.80 -8.09 -7.20
C ASP A 49 0.53 -7.51 -7.71
N GLU A 50 1.29 -8.32 -8.43
CA GLU A 50 2.47 -7.87 -9.17
C GLU A 50 2.15 -6.73 -10.16
N GLY A 51 3.12 -5.84 -10.38
CA GLY A 51 2.96 -4.69 -11.28
C GLY A 51 1.99 -3.61 -10.78
N THR A 52 1.38 -3.78 -9.61
CA THR A 52 0.45 -2.83 -9.01
C THR A 52 1.10 -2.04 -7.87
N ILE A 53 0.89 -0.72 -7.87
CA ILE A 53 1.25 0.17 -6.76
C ILE A 53 -0.02 0.46 -5.95
N SER A 54 -0.01 0.14 -4.66
CA SER A 54 -1.18 0.27 -3.81
C SER A 54 -0.95 1.26 -2.67
N PHE A 55 -1.91 2.15 -2.43
CA PHE A 55 -1.90 3.17 -1.38
C PHE A 55 -2.94 2.87 -0.31
N CYS A 56 -2.77 3.42 0.90
CA CYS A 56 -3.85 3.49 1.88
C CYS A 56 -4.78 4.69 1.59
N SER A 57 -6.09 4.54 1.76
CA SER A 57 -7.08 5.62 1.62
C SER A 57 -6.92 6.77 2.65
N GLY A 58 -6.06 6.60 3.65
CA GLY A 58 -5.95 7.49 4.80
C GLY A 58 -6.94 7.14 5.92
N GLY A 59 -6.67 7.62 7.13
CA GLY A 59 -7.51 7.37 8.33
C GLY A 59 -7.51 5.94 8.86
N ARG A 60 -6.79 5.03 8.20
CA ARG A 60 -6.58 3.64 8.60
C ARG A 60 -5.14 3.23 8.36
N ASP A 61 -4.68 2.25 9.11
CA ASP A 61 -3.42 1.58 8.81
C ASP A 61 -3.61 0.57 7.69
N LEU A 62 -2.51 0.21 7.05
CA LEU A 62 -2.49 -0.78 5.99
C LEU A 62 -1.61 -1.95 6.43
N ALA A 63 -2.14 -3.15 6.42
CA ALA A 63 -1.42 -4.37 6.78
C ALA A 63 -1.36 -5.33 5.59
N VAL A 64 -0.23 -6.04 5.46
CA VAL A 64 -0.11 -7.18 4.55
C VAL A 64 -0.63 -8.42 5.26
N HIS A 65 -1.47 -9.18 4.57
CA HIS A 65 -1.99 -10.46 5.02
C HIS A 65 -1.78 -11.51 3.95
N ARG A 66 -1.58 -12.77 4.37
CA ARG A 66 -1.64 -13.92 3.47
C ARG A 66 -3.08 -14.42 3.43
N PHE A 67 -3.63 -14.57 2.23
CA PHE A 67 -4.95 -15.15 2.03
C PHE A 67 -4.88 -16.17 0.89
N ARG A 68 -5.12 -17.44 1.22
CA ARG A 68 -4.86 -18.58 0.32
C ARG A 68 -3.39 -18.53 -0.16
N ASP A 69 -3.17 -18.68 -1.45
CA ASP A 69 -1.85 -18.68 -2.08
C ASP A 69 -1.33 -17.27 -2.41
N GLY A 70 -2.07 -16.22 -2.03
CA GLY A 70 -1.76 -14.83 -2.40
C GLY A 70 -1.56 -13.89 -1.21
N LEU A 71 -1.06 -12.70 -1.51
CA LEU A 71 -0.98 -11.58 -0.58
C LEU A 71 -2.18 -10.65 -0.76
N THR A 72 -2.64 -10.07 0.34
CA THR A 72 -3.75 -9.11 0.39
C THR A 72 -3.33 -7.92 1.23
N LEU A 73 -3.64 -6.71 0.76
CA LEU A 73 -3.58 -5.51 1.59
C LEU A 73 -4.92 -5.31 2.29
N LEU A 74 -4.86 -5.18 3.61
CA LEU A 74 -6.01 -5.02 4.48
C LEU A 74 -5.93 -3.67 5.20
N PRO A 75 -6.85 -2.74 4.92
CA PRO A 75 -7.04 -1.57 5.77
C PRO A 75 -7.55 -1.99 7.15
N ARG A 76 -6.92 -1.49 8.21
CA ARG A 76 -7.29 -1.80 9.60
C ARG A 76 -7.37 -0.53 10.45
N ASN A 77 -8.06 -0.61 11.58
CA ASN A 77 -8.05 0.48 12.54
C ASN A 77 -6.63 0.67 13.09
N PRO A 78 -6.16 1.92 13.22
CA PRO A 78 -4.88 2.19 13.83
C PRO A 78 -4.92 1.84 15.32
N GLU A 79 -3.75 1.59 15.90
CA GLU A 79 -3.61 1.41 17.35
C GLU A 79 -4.05 2.70 18.08
N PRO A 80 -4.70 2.60 19.25
CA PRO A 80 -5.05 3.77 20.06
C PRO A 80 -3.81 4.64 20.36
N GLY A 81 -3.89 5.93 20.04
CA GLY A 81 -2.78 6.87 20.26
C GLY A 81 -1.66 6.80 19.22
N ALA A 82 -1.84 6.10 18.09
CA ALA A 82 -0.86 6.10 17.01
C ALA A 82 -0.55 7.53 16.52
N PRO A 83 0.74 7.93 16.47
CA PRO A 83 1.13 9.30 16.12
C PRO A 83 0.91 9.63 14.63
N HIS A 84 0.85 8.61 13.78
CA HIS A 84 0.72 8.74 12.33
C HIS A 84 -0.26 7.68 11.82
N VAL A 85 -1.26 8.14 11.07
CA VAL A 85 -2.24 7.27 10.42
C VAL A 85 -2.41 7.75 8.98
N PRO A 86 -2.00 6.97 7.97
CA PRO A 86 -1.45 5.60 8.03
C PRO A 86 -0.01 5.52 8.58
N SER A 87 0.29 4.45 9.33
CA SER A 87 1.61 4.14 9.86
C SER A 87 2.42 3.24 8.92
N VAL A 88 3.68 3.63 8.64
CA VAL A 88 4.62 2.81 7.88
C VAL A 88 5.09 1.60 8.69
N ASP A 89 5.19 1.73 10.02
CA ASP A 89 5.61 0.65 10.90
C ASP A 89 4.58 -0.48 10.93
N ALA A 90 3.29 -0.13 10.88
CA ALA A 90 2.21 -1.12 10.77
C ALA A 90 2.32 -1.93 9.47
N LEU A 91 2.61 -1.26 8.34
CA LEU A 91 2.80 -1.91 7.06
C LEU A 91 4.04 -2.80 7.07
N PHE A 92 5.19 -2.29 7.54
CA PHE A 92 6.44 -3.06 7.54
C PHE A 92 6.41 -4.24 8.50
N ARG A 93 5.83 -4.09 9.69
CA ARG A 93 5.72 -5.19 10.65
C ARG A 93 4.91 -6.36 10.07
N SER A 94 3.73 -6.07 9.52
CA SER A 94 2.90 -7.11 8.89
C SER A 94 3.55 -7.71 7.63
N ALA A 95 4.27 -6.90 6.83
CA ALA A 95 5.03 -7.42 5.71
C ALA A 95 6.17 -8.35 6.16
N ALA A 96 6.89 -8.00 7.23
CA ALA A 96 7.95 -8.85 7.79
C ALA A 96 7.38 -10.16 8.38
N GLU A 97 6.24 -10.11 9.07
CA GLU A 97 5.56 -11.30 9.59
C GLU A 97 5.12 -12.26 8.48
N VAL A 98 4.66 -11.73 7.34
CA VAL A 98 4.06 -12.52 6.25
C VAL A 98 5.07 -12.94 5.18
N CYS A 99 6.07 -12.11 4.92
CA CYS A 99 7.03 -12.27 3.83
C CYS A 99 8.49 -12.37 4.30
N GLY A 100 8.74 -12.25 5.61
CA GLY A 100 10.08 -12.40 6.19
C GLY A 100 10.63 -13.81 6.00
N SER A 101 11.96 -13.92 5.98
CA SER A 101 12.72 -15.17 5.91
C SER A 101 13.18 -15.62 7.29
#